data_AF-A0A9Q9IBA4-F1
#
_entry.id   AF-A0A9Q9IBA4-F1
#
_cell.length_a   1.000
_cell.length_b   1.000
_cell.length_c   1.000
_cell.angle_alpha   90.00
_cell.angle_beta   90.00
_cell.angle_gamma   90.00
#
_symmetry.space_group_name_H-M   'P 1'
#
loop_
_entity.id
_entity.type
_entity.pdbx_description
1 polymer ?
#
loop_
_entity_poly.entity_id
_entity_poly.type
_entity_poly.pdbx_seq_one_letter_code
_entity_poly.pdbx_strand_id
1 'polypeptide(L)'
;MRTNRLARRIAGSLLGLGLALAGVTVQAAPAAAAPATPQFGPYIEPLAAYDGQDTCDPTAKPGVTAFKNMLNAEYGSHTWGIVRDCGTGGTSEHKEGRALDYHFNYYDSAQRADAQDLINWLLATDSRGNRYANARRLGIMYMIWNNQMWKAYDTPSIWHSYSGESPHTDHIHFSFSWAGARKQTTWWTQRMISRDFDGDGYADLLARNATTKDVHLYRGDGSGFASGTGENIGNNFSAFDQFISVGDFSGDGNADLMVRNASTKNLHLYRGNGSGGFASGTGEQVGTNFSAFDQFIGIGDFSGDGKADLLVRNATTKNLHLYRGDGSGFASGTGEQVGTNFSAFDQFIGVGDFSGDGKPDLIVRNASTKNLHLYRGNGSGGFVSGTGEQIGTNFSAFDMFIGAGDFSNDGKADLIVRNASTKNLHLYRGDGSGFASGTGEQIGTNFSAFDRIV
;
A
#
# COMPACT_ATOMS: atom_id res chain seq x y z
N MET A 1 84.40 -15.28 35.10
CA MET A 1 84.42 -15.20 36.57
C MET A 1 84.11 -13.77 37.00
N ARG A 2 83.03 -13.59 37.78
CA ARG A 2 82.81 -12.63 38.90
C ARG A 2 83.52 -11.25 38.81
N THR A 3 82.85 -10.08 38.93
CA THR A 3 81.94 -9.67 40.02
C THR A 3 81.25 -8.31 39.76
N ASN A 4 80.08 -8.16 40.41
CA ASN A 4 79.20 -7.00 40.63
C ASN A 4 79.87 -5.68 41.07
N ARG A 5 79.21 -4.52 40.81
CA ARG A 5 78.38 -3.76 41.78
C ARG A 5 78.00 -2.32 41.33
N LEU A 6 76.70 -2.03 41.44
CA LEU A 6 76.01 -0.85 42.01
C LEU A 6 76.25 0.61 41.52
N ALA A 7 75.10 1.22 41.23
CA ALA A 7 74.54 2.46 41.82
C ALA A 7 74.58 3.80 41.05
N ARG A 8 73.35 4.23 40.70
CA ARG A 8 72.74 5.57 40.79
C ARG A 8 73.57 6.80 40.39
N ARG A 9 73.10 7.49 39.33
CA ARG A 9 73.28 8.93 39.14
C ARG A 9 71.94 9.64 38.92
N ILE A 10 71.55 10.35 39.97
CA ILE A 10 71.01 11.72 40.04
C ILE A 10 70.35 12.29 38.77
N ALA A 11 69.08 12.63 38.93
CA ALA A 11 68.27 13.45 38.02
C ALA A 11 68.77 14.90 37.95
N GLY A 12 68.82 15.44 36.73
CA GLY A 12 68.99 16.86 36.46
C GLY A 12 68.04 17.26 35.32
N SER A 13 66.95 17.94 35.68
CA SER A 13 65.90 18.41 34.80
C SER A 13 66.39 19.55 33.90
N LEU A 14 66.16 19.46 32.59
CA LEU A 14 66.19 20.58 31.66
C LEU A 14 64.81 20.69 31.01
N LEU A 15 64.05 21.71 31.42
CA LEU A 15 62.80 22.12 30.78
C LEU A 15 63.10 22.61 29.36
N GLY A 16 62.68 21.86 28.36
CA GLY A 16 62.53 22.33 26.99
C GLY A 16 61.04 22.51 26.68
N LEU A 17 60.59 23.76 26.56
CA LEU A 17 59.22 24.13 26.20
C LEU A 17 59.03 23.89 24.69
N GLY A 18 58.57 22.70 24.30
CA GLY A 18 58.11 22.42 22.94
C GLY A 18 56.60 22.66 22.85
N LEU A 19 56.18 23.70 22.11
CA LEU A 19 54.78 23.93 21.77
C LEU A 19 54.21 22.69 21.05
N ALA A 20 53.30 21.97 21.70
CA ALA A 20 52.42 21.04 21.02
C ALA A 20 51.31 21.86 20.34
N LEU A 21 51.33 21.95 19.00
CA LEU A 21 50.14 22.32 18.25
C LEU A 21 49.11 21.20 18.46
N ALA A 22 48.18 21.41 19.40
CA ALA A 22 46.96 20.64 19.46
C ALA A 22 46.15 20.97 18.19
N GLY A 23 46.21 20.08 17.19
CA GLY A 23 45.29 20.12 16.08
C GLY A 23 43.88 19.92 16.63
N VAL A 24 43.10 21.00 16.69
CA VAL A 24 41.66 20.91 16.95
C VAL A 24 41.07 20.28 15.70
N THR A 25 40.83 18.97 15.72
CA THR A 25 39.95 18.33 14.75
C THR A 25 38.56 18.87 15.05
N VAL A 26 38.10 19.83 14.26
CA VAL A 26 36.69 20.21 14.24
C VAL A 26 35.95 18.99 13.71
N GLN A 27 35.38 18.21 14.61
CA GLN A 27 34.48 17.13 14.25
C GLN A 27 33.28 17.77 13.55
N ALA A 28 33.05 17.41 12.29
CA ALA A 28 31.89 17.88 11.55
C ALA A 28 30.63 17.58 12.38
N ALA A 29 29.70 18.54 12.42
CA ALA A 29 28.41 18.31 13.04
C ALA A 29 27.78 17.04 12.42
N PRO A 30 27.15 16.17 13.22
CA PRO A 30 26.42 15.03 12.68
C PRO A 30 25.33 15.55 11.74
N ALA A 31 25.11 14.86 10.63
CA ALA A 31 24.03 15.19 9.69
C ALA A 31 22.69 15.18 10.43
N ALA A 32 21.75 16.01 9.97
CA ALA A 32 20.35 15.82 10.33
C ALA A 32 19.88 14.43 9.84
N ALA A 33 18.87 13.87 10.50
CA ALA A 33 18.43 12.50 10.21
C ALA A 33 17.49 12.48 9.01
N ALA A 34 17.67 11.50 8.12
CA ALA A 34 16.73 11.27 7.04
C ALA A 34 15.29 11.07 7.52
N PRO A 35 14.29 11.38 6.67
CA PRO A 35 12.89 11.18 7.01
C PRO A 35 12.61 9.76 7.49
N ALA A 36 11.74 9.65 8.50
CA ALA A 36 11.25 8.35 8.94
C ALA A 36 10.54 7.64 7.77
N THR A 37 10.97 6.41 7.46
CA THR A 37 10.31 5.57 6.46
C THR A 37 9.09 4.89 7.08
N PRO A 38 7.86 5.13 6.56
CA PRO A 38 6.69 4.37 6.98
C PRO A 38 6.89 2.86 6.76
N GLN A 39 6.15 2.04 7.50
CA GLN A 39 6.04 0.63 7.14
C GLN A 39 5.19 0.52 5.87
N PHE A 40 5.75 -0.14 4.86
CA PHE A 40 5.08 -0.37 3.58
C PHE A 40 4.76 -1.83 3.40
N GLY A 41 3.71 -2.11 2.64
CA GLY A 41 3.53 -3.40 2.01
C GLY A 41 4.73 -3.76 1.10
N PRO A 42 4.88 -5.05 0.78
CA PRO A 42 5.94 -5.57 -0.10
C PRO A 42 5.88 -5.02 -1.53
N TYR A 43 4.69 -4.61 -2.01
CA TYR A 43 4.58 -3.92 -3.29
C TYR A 43 5.41 -2.63 -3.30
N ILE A 44 6.03 -2.40 -4.45
CA ILE A 44 6.82 -1.21 -4.72
C ILE A 44 6.67 -0.84 -6.19
N GLU A 45 6.52 0.46 -6.46
CA GLU A 45 6.48 1.00 -7.81
C GLU A 45 7.67 0.51 -8.63
N PRO A 46 7.53 0.21 -9.94
CA PRO A 46 8.72 0.05 -10.78
C PRO A 46 9.58 1.33 -10.75
N LEU A 47 10.82 1.22 -11.24
CA LEU A 47 11.61 2.43 -11.49
C LEU A 47 10.85 3.33 -12.46
N ALA A 48 10.75 4.61 -12.13
CA ALA A 48 10.03 5.57 -12.94
C ALA A 48 10.63 5.68 -14.36
N ALA A 49 9.80 5.50 -15.38
CA ALA A 49 10.16 5.76 -16.76
C ALA A 49 10.42 7.26 -16.99
N TYR A 50 11.16 7.59 -18.04
CA TYR A 50 11.33 8.99 -18.44
C TYR A 50 10.02 9.56 -18.97
N ASP A 51 9.60 10.69 -18.41
CA ASP A 51 8.40 11.42 -18.75
C ASP A 51 8.68 12.92 -18.68
N GLY A 52 9.25 13.41 -19.78
CA GLY A 52 9.65 14.81 -19.93
C GLY A 52 8.44 15.74 -20.05
N GLN A 53 8.68 17.02 -19.82
CA GLN A 53 7.60 18.00 -19.86
C GLN A 53 6.92 18.11 -21.23
N ASP A 54 5.60 17.91 -21.24
CA ASP A 54 4.73 17.95 -22.42
C ASP A 54 3.60 18.99 -22.31
N THR A 55 3.33 19.46 -21.10
CA THR A 55 2.25 20.41 -20.76
C THR A 55 2.80 21.57 -19.94
N CYS A 56 2.08 22.71 -19.92
CA CYS A 56 2.37 23.77 -18.96
C CYS A 56 1.20 23.98 -18.01
N ASP A 57 1.43 23.66 -16.74
CA ASP A 57 0.53 23.86 -15.62
C ASP A 57 1.41 24.16 -14.39
N PRO A 58 1.83 25.43 -14.20
CA PRO A 58 2.78 25.84 -13.17
C PRO A 58 2.13 25.88 -11.76
N THR A 59 1.28 24.91 -11.47
CA THR A 59 0.69 24.64 -10.17
C THR A 59 1.49 23.53 -9.48
N ALA A 60 2.00 23.81 -8.27
CA ALA A 60 2.73 22.81 -7.50
C ALA A 60 1.88 21.56 -7.27
N LYS A 61 2.41 20.39 -7.65
CA LYS A 61 1.67 19.14 -7.49
C LYS A 61 1.73 18.66 -6.02
N PRO A 62 0.66 18.01 -5.51
CA PRO A 62 0.51 17.76 -4.08
C PRO A 62 1.60 16.84 -3.50
N GLY A 63 2.11 15.88 -4.28
CA GLY A 63 3.21 15.00 -3.88
C GLY A 63 4.52 15.76 -3.74
N VAL A 64 4.83 16.64 -4.68
CA VAL A 64 6.04 17.49 -4.62
C VAL A 64 5.98 18.46 -3.43
N THR A 65 4.80 19.03 -3.17
CA THR A 65 4.58 19.89 -1.99
C THR A 65 4.77 19.11 -0.69
N ALA A 66 4.26 17.88 -0.60
CA ALA A 66 4.41 17.04 0.58
C ALA A 66 5.86 16.58 0.79
N PHE A 67 6.56 16.19 -0.28
CA PHE A 67 7.98 15.86 -0.23
C PHE A 67 8.82 17.06 0.24
N LYS A 68 8.57 18.25 -0.30
CA LYS A 68 9.20 19.49 0.17
C LYS A 68 8.97 19.72 1.67
N ASN A 69 7.73 19.56 2.15
CA ASN A 69 7.42 19.74 3.57
C ASN A 69 8.13 18.70 4.45
N MET A 70 8.27 17.46 3.99
CA MET A 70 9.03 16.41 4.65
C MET A 70 10.51 16.78 4.75
N LEU A 71 11.14 17.23 3.66
CA LEU A 71 12.53 17.66 3.70
C LEU A 71 12.73 18.86 4.64
N ASN A 72 11.82 19.84 4.60
CA ASN A 72 11.92 21.02 5.48
C ASN A 72 11.79 20.65 6.96
N ALA A 73 11.07 19.58 7.30
CA ALA A 73 10.93 19.10 8.67
C ALA A 73 12.23 18.50 9.22
N GLU A 74 12.97 17.79 8.39
CA GLU A 74 14.20 17.08 8.81
C GLU A 74 15.46 17.95 8.63
N TYR A 75 15.58 18.60 7.48
CA TYR A 75 16.80 19.32 7.08
C TYR A 75 16.69 20.84 7.20
N GLY A 76 15.53 21.37 7.61
CA GLY A 76 15.28 22.82 7.71
C GLY A 76 14.83 23.46 6.39
N SER A 77 14.35 24.71 6.44
CA SER A 77 13.68 25.35 5.31
C SER A 77 14.66 25.80 4.20
N HIS A 78 14.92 24.91 3.24
CA HIS A 78 15.88 25.10 2.14
C HIS A 78 15.23 25.10 0.74
N THR A 79 13.90 25.23 0.66
CA THR A 79 13.19 25.20 -0.63
C THR A 79 13.51 26.42 -1.50
N TRP A 80 13.93 26.20 -2.74
CA TRP A 80 14.14 27.26 -3.74
C TRP A 80 13.00 27.38 -4.75
N GLY A 81 12.34 26.28 -5.11
CA GLY A 81 11.16 26.36 -5.95
C GLY A 81 10.59 25.02 -6.39
N ILE A 82 9.27 25.00 -6.61
CA ILE A 82 8.57 23.88 -7.26
C ILE A 82 8.17 24.25 -8.69
N VAL A 83 7.73 25.49 -8.91
CA VAL A 83 7.14 25.93 -10.17
C VAL A 83 8.00 26.98 -10.85
N ARG A 84 7.99 26.99 -12.19
CA ARG A 84 8.57 28.04 -13.03
C ARG A 84 7.57 28.45 -14.09
N ASP A 85 7.62 29.71 -14.51
CA ASP A 85 6.74 30.22 -15.57
C ASP A 85 7.00 29.50 -16.90
N CYS A 86 5.93 29.26 -17.67
CA CYS A 86 5.98 28.55 -18.95
C CYS A 86 6.97 29.17 -19.94
N GLY A 87 7.08 30.50 -19.93
CA GLY A 87 7.92 31.29 -20.85
C GLY A 87 9.41 31.35 -20.48
N THR A 88 9.82 30.77 -19.35
CA THR A 88 11.17 30.90 -18.82
C THR A 88 11.99 29.64 -19.08
N GLY A 89 13.17 29.78 -19.69
CA GLY A 89 14.10 28.68 -19.94
C GLY A 89 13.57 27.57 -20.85
N GLY A 90 14.30 26.44 -20.90
CA GLY A 90 13.97 25.27 -21.71
C GLY A 90 12.85 24.38 -21.14
N THR A 91 12.73 23.17 -21.68
CA THR A 91 11.82 22.11 -21.18
C THR A 91 12.20 21.75 -19.75
N SER A 92 11.23 21.75 -18.84
CA SER A 92 11.46 21.44 -17.43
C SER A 92 10.15 21.10 -16.71
N GLU A 93 10.20 20.07 -15.88
CA GLU A 93 9.10 19.58 -15.05
C GLU A 93 8.66 20.61 -13.98
N HIS A 94 9.44 21.67 -13.76
CA HIS A 94 8.97 22.84 -13.00
C HIS A 94 7.80 23.56 -13.68
N LYS A 95 7.68 23.51 -15.01
CA LYS A 95 6.59 24.17 -15.76
C LYS A 95 5.23 23.47 -15.59
N GLU A 96 5.25 22.27 -15.02
CA GLU A 96 4.06 21.47 -14.71
C GLU A 96 4.00 21.09 -13.22
N GLY A 97 4.85 21.71 -12.39
CA GLY A 97 4.88 21.55 -10.93
C GLY A 97 5.31 20.17 -10.43
N ARG A 98 6.01 19.39 -11.26
CA ARG A 98 6.55 18.05 -10.97
C ARG A 98 8.04 18.04 -10.60
N ALA A 99 8.64 19.19 -10.28
CA ALA A 99 10.03 19.27 -9.88
C ALA A 99 10.22 20.08 -8.60
N LEU A 100 11.35 19.87 -7.91
CA LEU A 100 11.73 20.59 -6.71
C LEU A 100 13.23 20.92 -6.76
N ASP A 101 13.57 22.18 -6.59
CA ASP A 101 14.93 22.62 -6.27
C ASP A 101 15.05 22.82 -4.76
N TYR A 102 15.95 22.08 -4.13
CA TYR A 102 16.17 22.09 -2.69
C TYR A 102 17.63 22.41 -2.36
N HIS A 103 17.88 23.49 -1.63
CA HIS A 103 19.22 24.01 -1.39
C HIS A 103 20.06 23.08 -0.51
N PHE A 104 21.19 22.66 -1.07
CA PHE A 104 22.31 22.05 -0.37
C PHE A 104 23.58 22.49 -1.08
N ASN A 105 24.34 23.38 -0.46
CA ASN A 105 25.61 23.85 -0.97
C ASN A 105 26.66 22.75 -0.85
N TYR A 106 27.10 22.22 -2.00
CA TYR A 106 28.11 21.18 -2.08
C TYR A 106 29.43 21.58 -1.40
N TYR A 107 29.80 22.86 -1.42
CA TYR A 107 31.03 23.33 -0.80
C TYR A 107 30.94 23.49 0.72
N ASP A 108 29.72 23.53 1.27
CA ASP A 108 29.48 23.48 2.71
C ASP A 108 29.53 22.01 3.20
N SER A 109 30.38 21.71 4.18
CA SER A 109 30.56 20.34 4.65
C SER A 109 29.35 19.75 5.38
N ALA A 110 28.57 20.57 6.08
CA ALA A 110 27.38 20.11 6.79
C ALA A 110 26.24 19.85 5.79
N GLN A 111 25.98 20.80 4.89
CA GLN A 111 24.92 20.63 3.88
C GLN A 111 25.23 19.49 2.90
N ARG A 112 26.51 19.26 2.57
CA ARG A 112 26.92 18.09 1.78
C ARG A 112 26.68 16.77 2.54
N ALA A 113 26.81 16.75 3.86
CA ALA A 113 26.51 15.57 4.67
C ALA A 113 25.00 15.29 4.69
N ASP A 114 24.17 16.33 4.87
CA ASP A 114 22.71 16.22 4.81
C ASP A 114 22.20 15.76 3.44
N ALA A 115 22.75 16.33 2.36
CA ALA A 115 22.47 15.89 0.99
C ALA A 115 22.80 14.41 0.78
N GLN A 116 23.95 13.95 1.30
CA GLN A 116 24.37 12.56 1.18
C GLN A 116 23.48 11.62 2.00
N ASP A 117 23.06 12.05 3.20
CA ASP A 117 22.12 11.32 4.04
C ASP A 117 20.76 11.12 3.33
N LEU A 118 20.19 12.20 2.78
CA LEU A 118 18.96 12.14 1.98
C LEU A 118 19.10 11.21 0.77
N ILE A 119 20.18 11.33 -0.01
CA ILE A 119 20.42 10.50 -1.19
C ILE A 119 20.59 9.02 -0.79
N ASN A 120 21.33 8.74 0.28
CA ASN A 120 21.49 7.38 0.78
C ASN A 120 20.13 6.78 1.18
N TRP A 121 19.31 7.55 1.87
CA TRP A 121 17.97 7.15 2.28
C TRP A 121 17.03 6.92 1.09
N LEU A 122 17.05 7.78 0.08
CA LEU A 122 16.27 7.63 -1.15
C LEU A 122 16.67 6.38 -1.93
N LEU A 123 17.98 6.12 -2.03
CA LEU A 123 18.56 5.06 -2.84
C LEU A 123 18.79 3.74 -2.08
N ALA A 124 18.44 3.70 -0.79
CA ALA A 124 18.60 2.53 0.05
C ALA A 124 17.85 1.30 -0.49
N THR A 125 18.38 0.13 -0.17
CA THR A 125 17.66 -1.13 -0.31
C THR A 125 16.78 -1.31 0.92
N ASP A 126 15.48 -1.54 0.74
CA ASP A 126 14.60 -1.82 1.88
C ASP A 126 14.84 -3.22 2.48
N SER A 127 14.18 -3.52 3.61
CA SER A 127 14.29 -4.80 4.32
C SER A 127 13.91 -6.01 3.47
N ARG A 128 13.23 -5.81 2.33
CA ARG A 128 12.79 -6.84 1.39
C ARG A 128 13.71 -6.95 0.16
N GLY A 129 14.83 -6.23 0.13
CA GLY A 129 15.79 -6.30 -0.96
C GLY A 129 15.44 -5.40 -2.15
N ASN A 130 14.41 -4.55 -2.06
CA ASN A 130 14.08 -3.63 -3.14
C ASN A 130 15.07 -2.48 -3.17
N ARG A 131 15.88 -2.41 -4.23
CA ARG A 131 16.82 -1.30 -4.44
C ARG A 131 16.08 0.00 -4.76
N TYR A 132 16.63 1.12 -4.31
CA TYR A 132 16.10 2.47 -4.55
C TYR A 132 14.70 2.68 -3.97
N ALA A 133 14.45 2.07 -2.81
CA ALA A 133 13.11 1.84 -2.32
C ALA A 133 12.30 3.14 -2.19
N ASN A 134 12.86 4.13 -1.49
CA ASN A 134 12.16 5.38 -1.23
C ASN A 134 12.08 6.25 -2.48
N ALA A 135 13.08 6.25 -3.36
CA ALA A 135 13.00 6.94 -4.65
C ALA A 135 11.84 6.39 -5.51
N ARG A 136 11.68 5.06 -5.59
CA ARG A 136 10.57 4.41 -6.29
C ARG A 136 9.22 4.77 -5.66
N ARG A 137 9.12 4.64 -4.33
CA ARG A 137 7.88 4.90 -3.59
C ARG A 137 7.46 6.37 -3.62
N LEU A 138 8.39 7.31 -3.66
CA LEU A 138 8.09 8.73 -3.83
C LEU A 138 7.81 9.12 -5.29
N GLY A 139 8.11 8.23 -6.23
CA GLY A 139 7.99 8.45 -7.67
C GLY A 139 9.05 9.40 -8.22
N ILE A 140 10.29 9.35 -7.70
CA ILE A 140 11.41 10.14 -8.21
C ILE A 140 11.91 9.54 -9.54
N MET A 141 11.88 10.35 -10.58
CA MET A 141 12.32 10.00 -11.93
C MET A 141 13.81 10.23 -12.14
N TYR A 142 14.32 11.37 -11.67
CA TYR A 142 15.75 11.65 -11.65
C TYR A 142 16.12 12.69 -10.60
N MET A 143 17.41 12.73 -10.26
CA MET A 143 18.01 13.75 -9.38
C MET A 143 19.27 14.31 -10.04
N ILE A 144 19.53 15.60 -9.89
CA ILE A 144 20.77 16.25 -10.35
C ILE A 144 21.45 16.91 -9.16
N TRP A 145 22.73 16.61 -8.96
CA TRP A 145 23.55 17.20 -7.91
C TRP A 145 25.04 17.17 -8.30
N ASN A 146 25.74 18.29 -8.10
CA ASN A 146 27.18 18.43 -8.28
C ASN A 146 27.70 17.88 -9.64
N ASN A 147 27.13 18.35 -10.75
CA ASN A 147 27.46 17.91 -12.11
C ASN A 147 27.22 16.41 -12.36
N GLN A 148 26.35 15.78 -11.57
CA GLN A 148 25.97 14.39 -11.74
C GLN A 148 24.45 14.24 -11.74
N MET A 149 23.97 13.20 -12.42
CA MET A 149 22.55 12.89 -12.52
C MET A 149 22.30 11.41 -12.24
N TRP A 150 21.44 11.13 -11.28
CA TRP A 150 20.87 9.81 -11.08
C TRP A 150 19.56 9.69 -11.87
N LYS A 151 19.39 8.61 -12.62
CA LYS A 151 18.22 8.38 -13.48
C LYS A 151 17.58 7.04 -13.12
N ALA A 152 16.30 7.04 -12.76
CA ALA A 152 15.57 5.80 -12.49
C ALA A 152 15.47 4.91 -13.74
N TYR A 153 15.32 5.53 -14.91
CA TYR A 153 15.10 4.89 -16.21
C TYR A 153 16.38 4.54 -16.99
N ASP A 154 17.57 4.87 -16.48
CA ASP A 154 18.83 4.60 -17.18
C ASP A 154 19.96 4.29 -16.19
N THR A 155 20.27 3.00 -16.07
CA THR A 155 21.35 2.44 -15.25
C THR A 155 21.38 3.05 -13.84
N PRO A 156 20.33 2.84 -13.01
CA PRO A 156 20.17 3.49 -11.70
C PRO A 156 21.23 3.08 -10.66
N SER A 157 22.12 2.15 -10.99
CA SER A 157 23.26 1.78 -10.15
C SER A 157 24.41 2.77 -10.20
N ILE A 158 24.39 3.75 -11.12
CA ILE A 158 25.42 4.76 -11.26
C ILE A 158 24.82 6.17 -11.33
N TRP A 159 25.63 7.14 -10.92
CA TRP A 159 25.40 8.54 -11.24
C TRP A 159 26.13 8.87 -12.55
N HIS A 160 25.41 9.46 -13.50
CA HIS A 160 25.93 9.84 -14.80
C HIS A 160 26.50 11.26 -14.74
N SER A 161 27.50 11.58 -15.56
CA SER A 161 27.96 12.97 -15.69
C SER A 161 26.85 13.85 -16.26
N TYR A 162 26.69 15.05 -15.71
CA TYR A 162 25.72 16.05 -16.12
C TYR A 162 26.45 17.34 -16.55
N SER A 163 26.03 17.94 -17.67
CA SER A 163 26.66 19.12 -18.27
C SER A 163 25.64 20.17 -18.74
N GLY A 164 24.47 20.22 -18.11
CA GLY A 164 23.46 21.24 -18.38
C GLY A 164 23.85 22.63 -17.86
N GLU A 165 22.97 23.62 -18.10
CA GLU A 165 23.24 25.04 -17.83
C GLU A 165 23.59 25.34 -16.36
N SER A 166 22.98 24.63 -15.43
CA SER A 166 23.27 24.72 -13.99
C SER A 166 24.12 23.52 -13.55
N PRO A 167 25.26 23.70 -12.88
CA PRO A 167 26.04 22.58 -12.37
C PRO A 167 25.40 21.92 -11.13
N HIS A 168 24.31 22.48 -10.57
CA HIS A 168 23.63 21.98 -9.37
C HIS A 168 24.59 21.76 -8.18
N THR A 169 25.56 22.66 -8.00
CA THR A 169 26.49 22.64 -6.87
C THR A 169 25.93 23.34 -5.64
N ASP A 170 24.82 24.05 -5.79
CA ASP A 170 24.16 24.83 -4.74
C ASP A 170 22.76 24.29 -4.39
N HIS A 171 22.26 23.27 -5.07
CA HIS A 171 21.01 22.59 -4.76
C HIS A 171 20.99 21.17 -5.34
N ILE A 172 20.07 20.35 -4.83
CA ILE A 172 19.63 19.13 -5.51
C ILE A 172 18.36 19.47 -6.27
N HIS A 173 18.33 19.11 -7.55
CA HIS A 173 17.10 19.12 -8.33
C HIS A 173 16.47 17.73 -8.33
N PHE A 174 15.19 17.65 -7.99
CA PHE A 174 14.37 16.44 -8.04
C PHE A 174 13.31 16.59 -9.12
N SER A 175 13.11 15.53 -9.90
CA SER A 175 12.00 15.41 -10.85
C SER A 175 11.18 14.16 -10.55
N PHE A 176 9.86 14.29 -10.60
CA PHE A 176 8.92 13.26 -10.18
C PHE A 176 8.08 12.76 -11.34
N SER A 177 7.78 11.45 -11.37
CA SER A 177 6.73 10.91 -12.23
C SER A 177 5.37 11.52 -11.89
N TRP A 178 4.40 11.45 -12.81
CA TRP A 178 3.03 11.90 -12.52
C TRP A 178 2.43 11.24 -11.29
N ALA A 179 2.65 9.93 -11.11
CA ALA A 179 2.13 9.19 -9.96
C ALA A 179 2.71 9.72 -8.64
N GLY A 180 4.03 9.95 -8.58
CA GLY A 180 4.68 10.54 -7.41
C GLY A 180 4.18 11.96 -7.15
N ALA A 181 4.15 12.79 -8.18
CA ALA A 181 3.72 14.17 -8.09
C ALA A 181 2.24 14.33 -7.67
N ARG A 182 1.37 13.38 -8.01
CA ARG A 182 -0.08 13.41 -7.70
C ARG A 182 -0.47 12.62 -6.45
N LYS A 183 0.48 12.13 -5.66
CA LYS A 183 0.23 11.30 -4.46
C LYS A 183 -0.43 9.94 -4.74
N GLN A 184 -0.03 9.27 -5.81
CA GLN A 184 -0.65 8.01 -6.24
C GLN A 184 0.20 6.76 -5.98
N THR A 185 1.47 6.94 -5.60
CA THR A 185 2.39 5.86 -5.24
C THR A 185 2.20 5.39 -3.78
N THR A 186 2.74 4.22 -3.45
CA THR A 186 2.67 3.56 -2.13
C THR A 186 3.15 4.43 -0.99
N TRP A 187 4.09 5.37 -1.23
CA TRP A 187 4.48 6.34 -0.21
C TRP A 187 3.27 7.15 0.31
N TRP A 188 2.38 7.54 -0.60
CA TRP A 188 1.28 8.45 -0.30
C TRP A 188 -0.02 7.74 -0.01
N THR A 189 -0.28 6.65 -0.74
CA THR A 189 -1.53 5.90 -0.63
C THR A 189 -1.46 4.85 0.47
N GLN A 190 -0.25 4.48 0.89
CA GLN A 190 0.00 3.34 1.76
C GLN A 190 -0.71 2.08 1.26
N ARG A 191 -0.85 1.92 -0.07
CA ARG A 191 -1.66 0.88 -0.73
C ARG A 191 -1.43 -0.48 -0.07
N MET A 192 -2.30 -0.81 0.88
CA MET A 192 -2.36 -2.12 1.50
C MET A 192 -3.04 -2.99 0.47
N ILE A 193 -2.36 -4.04 0.02
CA ILE A 193 -3.03 -5.05 -0.79
C ILE A 193 -4.02 -5.72 0.14
N SER A 194 -5.30 -5.49 -0.14
CA SER A 194 -6.37 -6.16 0.59
C SER A 194 -6.17 -7.66 0.49
N ARG A 195 -6.20 -8.37 1.62
CA ARG A 195 -6.07 -9.83 1.69
C ARG A 195 -4.67 -10.41 1.43
N ASP A 196 -3.61 -9.63 1.60
CA ASP A 196 -2.25 -10.17 1.71
C ASP A 196 -2.06 -10.77 3.13
N PHE A 197 -2.24 -12.09 3.26
CA PHE A 197 -2.21 -12.78 4.56
C PHE A 197 -0.81 -13.17 5.00
N ASP A 198 0.16 -13.20 4.10
CA ASP A 198 1.54 -13.58 4.39
C ASP A 198 2.59 -12.49 4.16
N GLY A 199 2.15 -11.29 3.77
CA GLY A 199 2.96 -10.09 3.65
C GLY A 199 3.91 -10.13 2.46
N ASP A 200 3.62 -10.93 1.44
CA ASP A 200 4.45 -11.12 0.25
C ASP A 200 4.12 -10.17 -0.92
N GLY A 201 2.94 -9.55 -0.88
CA GLY A 201 2.55 -8.47 -1.78
C GLY A 201 1.67 -8.87 -2.91
N TYR A 202 1.04 -10.02 -2.76
CA TYR A 202 -0.02 -10.45 -3.63
C TYR A 202 -1.25 -10.72 -2.77
N ALA A 203 -2.42 -10.55 -3.39
CA ALA A 203 -3.66 -10.86 -2.70
C ALA A 203 -3.81 -12.38 -2.61
N ASP A 204 -4.07 -12.87 -1.40
CA ASP A 204 -4.31 -14.28 -1.12
C ASP A 204 -5.79 -14.61 -1.11
N LEU A 205 -6.10 -15.92 -1.07
CA LEU A 205 -7.44 -16.42 -0.79
C LEU A 205 -7.46 -17.32 0.43
N LEU A 206 -8.50 -17.16 1.23
CA LEU A 206 -8.87 -18.13 2.24
C LEU A 206 -10.06 -18.96 1.75
N ALA A 207 -9.92 -20.28 1.78
CA ALA A 207 -10.96 -21.20 1.36
C ALA A 207 -11.30 -22.20 2.47
N ARG A 208 -12.59 -22.33 2.82
CA ARG A 208 -13.03 -23.34 3.81
C ARG A 208 -13.43 -24.63 3.12
N ASN A 209 -12.79 -25.72 3.53
CA ASN A 209 -13.11 -27.06 3.07
C ASN A 209 -14.54 -27.45 3.48
N ALA A 210 -15.34 -27.94 2.52
CA ALA A 210 -16.73 -28.27 2.72
C ALA A 210 -16.94 -29.50 3.64
N THR A 211 -15.96 -30.39 3.73
CA THR A 211 -16.03 -31.62 4.52
C THR A 211 -15.39 -31.45 5.88
N THR A 212 -14.10 -31.08 5.93
CA THR A 212 -13.36 -30.98 7.20
C THR A 212 -13.67 -29.69 7.95
N LYS A 213 -14.18 -28.67 7.25
CA LYS A 213 -14.37 -27.30 7.73
C LYS A 213 -13.07 -26.60 8.09
N ASP A 214 -11.93 -27.12 7.66
CA ASP A 214 -10.65 -26.43 7.81
C ASP A 214 -10.56 -25.24 6.84
N VAL A 215 -9.83 -24.21 7.25
CA VAL A 215 -9.55 -23.01 6.45
C VAL A 215 -8.16 -23.16 5.86
N HIS A 216 -8.07 -22.99 4.54
CA HIS A 216 -6.84 -23.10 3.79
C HIS A 216 -6.46 -21.76 3.18
N LEU A 217 -5.18 -21.41 3.23
CA LEU A 217 -4.57 -20.28 2.54
C LEU A 217 -4.08 -20.70 1.15
N TYR A 218 -4.45 -19.93 0.15
CA TYR A 218 -3.90 -19.98 -1.19
C TYR A 218 -3.12 -18.68 -1.42
N ARG A 219 -1.80 -18.80 -1.44
CA ARG A 219 -0.91 -17.68 -1.70
C ARG A 219 -1.05 -17.19 -3.13
N GLY A 220 -1.26 -15.90 -3.30
CA GLY A 220 -1.23 -15.26 -4.61
C GLY A 220 0.20 -15.04 -5.10
N ASP A 221 0.36 -14.90 -6.41
CA ASP A 221 1.62 -14.42 -7.02
C ASP A 221 1.36 -13.33 -8.09
N GLY A 222 0.14 -12.80 -8.12
CA GLY A 222 -0.35 -11.85 -9.12
C GLY A 222 -0.67 -12.45 -10.50
N SER A 223 -0.36 -13.74 -10.72
CA SER A 223 -0.67 -14.47 -11.96
C SER A 223 -1.76 -15.53 -11.79
N GLY A 224 -2.03 -15.92 -10.54
CA GLY A 224 -3.14 -16.78 -10.17
C GLY A 224 -2.85 -17.55 -8.89
N PHE A 225 -3.47 -18.73 -8.77
CA PHE A 225 -3.24 -19.67 -7.68
C PHE A 225 -2.74 -20.97 -8.26
N ALA A 226 -1.54 -21.38 -7.84
CA ALA A 226 -0.93 -22.64 -8.26
C ALA A 226 -1.89 -23.82 -8.01
N SER A 227 -1.88 -24.80 -8.92
CA SER A 227 -2.69 -26.01 -8.77
C SER A 227 -2.25 -26.80 -7.53
N GLY A 228 -3.13 -26.98 -6.54
CA GLY A 228 -2.81 -27.72 -5.32
C GLY A 228 -3.86 -27.60 -4.24
N THR A 229 -3.59 -28.20 -3.07
CA THR A 229 -4.34 -27.96 -1.84
C THR A 229 -3.67 -26.79 -1.11
N GLY A 230 -4.38 -25.69 -0.91
CA GLY A 230 -3.89 -24.58 -0.08
C GLY A 230 -3.38 -25.04 1.28
N GLU A 231 -2.52 -24.25 1.92
CA GLU A 231 -1.98 -24.57 3.24
C GLU A 231 -3.09 -24.52 4.30
N ASN A 232 -3.24 -25.54 5.13
CA ASN A 232 -4.21 -25.49 6.23
C ASN A 232 -3.69 -24.53 7.32
N ILE A 233 -4.44 -23.46 7.57
CA ILE A 233 -4.10 -22.42 8.55
C ILE A 233 -5.07 -22.40 9.74
N GLY A 234 -6.11 -23.24 9.74
CA GLY A 234 -7.12 -23.24 10.78
C GLY A 234 -8.02 -24.48 10.73
N ASN A 235 -8.17 -25.15 11.87
CA ASN A 235 -8.91 -26.41 11.94
C ASN A 235 -10.37 -26.22 12.38
N ASN A 236 -11.29 -26.93 11.72
CA ASN A 236 -12.70 -27.07 12.11
C ASN A 236 -13.47 -25.77 12.40
N PHE A 237 -13.73 -24.99 11.36
CA PHE A 237 -14.58 -23.78 11.40
C PHE A 237 -16.07 -24.12 11.16
N SER A 238 -16.54 -25.24 11.70
CA SER A 238 -17.93 -25.70 11.54
C SER A 238 -18.97 -24.82 12.25
N ALA A 239 -18.55 -24.08 13.28
CA ALA A 239 -19.42 -23.18 14.05
C ALA A 239 -19.80 -21.90 13.29
N PHE A 240 -19.21 -21.62 12.11
CA PHE A 240 -19.34 -20.34 11.43
C PHE A 240 -20.12 -20.45 10.11
N ASP A 241 -21.05 -19.52 9.85
CA ASP A 241 -21.91 -19.51 8.65
C ASP A 241 -21.52 -18.46 7.60
N GLN A 242 -20.79 -17.42 8.03
CA GLN A 242 -20.25 -16.34 7.18
C GLN A 242 -18.75 -16.19 7.37
N PHE A 243 -18.06 -15.86 6.29
CA PHE A 243 -16.63 -15.57 6.20
C PHE A 243 -16.51 -14.24 5.49
N ILE A 244 -15.74 -13.33 6.07
CA ILE A 244 -15.53 -11.99 5.58
C ILE A 244 -14.05 -11.68 5.72
N SER A 245 -13.41 -11.31 4.63
CA SER A 245 -12.09 -10.69 4.66
C SER A 245 -12.11 -9.48 3.74
N VAL A 246 -11.24 -8.50 3.98
CA VAL A 246 -10.90 -7.37 3.10
C VAL A 246 -9.50 -6.81 3.39
N GLY A 247 -8.72 -7.48 4.24
CA GLY A 247 -7.50 -6.92 4.82
C GLY A 247 -7.64 -6.72 6.33
N ASP A 248 -7.09 -5.62 6.82
CA ASP A 248 -6.83 -5.37 8.24
C ASP A 248 -8.05 -4.77 8.96
N PHE A 249 -8.75 -5.57 9.76
CA PHE A 249 -9.85 -5.13 10.61
C PHE A 249 -9.37 -4.64 11.98
N SER A 250 -8.17 -5.05 12.40
CA SER A 250 -7.63 -4.76 13.71
C SER A 250 -6.76 -3.50 13.77
N GLY A 251 -6.36 -2.96 12.62
CA GLY A 251 -5.43 -1.84 12.50
C GLY A 251 -3.98 -2.22 12.81
N ASP A 252 -3.64 -3.52 12.83
CA ASP A 252 -2.29 -4.01 13.15
C ASP A 252 -1.36 -4.18 11.94
N GLY A 253 -1.88 -3.89 10.74
CA GLY A 253 -1.18 -3.99 9.47
C GLY A 253 -1.24 -5.35 8.79
N ASN A 254 -1.95 -6.34 9.35
CA ASN A 254 -2.07 -7.68 8.75
C ASN A 254 -3.49 -7.95 8.27
N ALA A 255 -3.65 -8.75 7.22
CA ALA A 255 -4.96 -9.17 6.78
C ALA A 255 -5.64 -10.09 7.80
N ASP A 256 -6.89 -9.81 8.13
CA ASP A 256 -7.68 -10.56 9.10
C ASP A 256 -8.79 -11.38 8.44
N LEU A 257 -9.26 -12.40 9.16
CA LEU A 257 -10.49 -13.13 8.83
C LEU A 257 -11.55 -12.86 9.89
N MET A 258 -12.68 -12.29 9.47
CA MET A 258 -13.86 -12.18 10.29
C MET A 258 -14.87 -13.27 9.92
N VAL A 259 -15.49 -13.85 10.95
CA VAL A 259 -16.49 -14.90 10.80
C VAL A 259 -17.71 -14.63 11.65
N ARG A 260 -18.87 -15.13 11.21
CA ARG A 260 -20.10 -15.08 12.02
C ARG A 260 -20.42 -16.44 12.60
N ASN A 261 -20.59 -16.52 13.92
CA ASN A 261 -21.02 -17.73 14.59
C ASN A 261 -22.47 -18.06 14.18
N ALA A 262 -22.69 -19.29 13.72
CA ALA A 262 -23.97 -19.74 13.20
C ALA A 262 -25.06 -19.84 14.29
N SER A 263 -24.68 -20.08 15.55
CA SER A 263 -25.61 -20.22 16.68
C SER A 263 -25.92 -18.87 17.31
N THR A 264 -24.88 -18.15 17.75
CA THR A 264 -25.05 -16.89 18.49
C THR A 264 -25.30 -15.69 17.58
N LYS A 265 -24.97 -15.80 16.29
CA LYS A 265 -24.97 -14.69 15.32
C LYS A 265 -24.04 -13.54 15.72
N ASN A 266 -23.03 -13.82 16.56
CA ASN A 266 -21.98 -12.87 16.90
C ASN A 266 -20.84 -12.93 15.86
N LEU A 267 -20.13 -11.82 15.70
CA LEU A 267 -18.94 -11.73 14.87
C LEU A 267 -17.71 -12.06 15.71
N HIS A 268 -16.82 -12.84 15.13
CA HIS A 268 -15.52 -13.15 15.68
C HIS A 268 -14.43 -12.77 14.68
N LEU A 269 -13.30 -12.27 15.19
CA LEU A 269 -12.13 -11.89 14.41
C LEU A 269 -10.99 -12.84 14.71
N TYR A 270 -10.46 -13.46 13.66
CA TYR A 270 -9.20 -14.16 13.66
C TYR A 270 -8.16 -13.21 13.08
N ARG A 271 -7.31 -12.66 13.96
CA ARG A 271 -6.24 -11.74 13.54
C ARG A 271 -5.19 -12.47 12.72
N GLY A 272 -4.79 -11.89 11.61
CA GLY A 272 -3.66 -12.37 10.83
C GLY A 272 -2.36 -12.25 11.60
N ASN A 273 -1.38 -13.08 11.27
CA ASN A 273 -0.01 -12.93 11.80
C ASN A 273 0.97 -12.31 10.79
N GLY A 274 0.49 -11.95 9.59
CA GLY A 274 1.32 -11.41 8.51
C GLY A 274 2.34 -12.42 7.95
N SER A 275 2.13 -13.72 8.16
CA SER A 275 3.01 -14.80 7.68
C SER A 275 2.21 -16.02 7.20
N GLY A 276 0.95 -15.80 6.81
CA GLY A 276 0.09 -16.83 6.24
C GLY A 276 -0.62 -17.69 7.29
N GLY A 277 -0.99 -17.11 8.42
CA GLY A 277 -1.77 -17.78 9.47
C GLY A 277 -2.44 -16.80 10.43
N PHE A 278 -2.97 -17.34 11.53
CA PHE A 278 -3.61 -16.53 12.58
C PHE A 278 -2.68 -16.30 13.77
N ALA A 279 -2.73 -15.11 14.36
CA ALA A 279 -1.95 -14.76 15.56
C ALA A 279 -2.34 -15.62 16.77
N SER A 280 -3.59 -16.08 16.81
CA SER A 280 -4.09 -17.05 17.81
C SER A 280 -4.99 -18.10 17.16
N GLY A 281 -5.02 -19.31 17.73
CA GLY A 281 -5.90 -20.39 17.27
C GLY A 281 -7.40 -20.19 17.57
N THR A 282 -7.79 -19.13 18.27
CA THR A 282 -9.19 -18.80 18.59
C THR A 282 -9.56 -17.41 18.13
N GLY A 283 -10.76 -17.24 17.59
CA GLY A 283 -11.29 -15.93 17.18
C GLY A 283 -11.86 -15.14 18.36
N GLU A 284 -11.46 -13.87 18.48
CA GLU A 284 -11.99 -12.95 19.48
C GLU A 284 -13.39 -12.50 19.09
N GLN A 285 -14.34 -12.44 20.02
CA GLN A 285 -15.66 -11.89 19.72
C GLN A 285 -15.58 -10.36 19.58
N VAL A 286 -15.87 -9.85 18.40
CA VAL A 286 -15.76 -8.42 18.05
C VAL A 286 -17.10 -7.76 17.76
N GLY A 287 -18.21 -8.52 17.75
CA GLY A 287 -19.53 -7.94 17.49
C GLY A 287 -20.68 -8.83 17.96
N THR A 288 -21.80 -8.21 18.32
CA THR A 288 -23.02 -8.91 18.78
C THR A 288 -24.26 -8.41 18.04
N ASN A 289 -25.36 -9.17 18.08
CA ASN A 289 -26.67 -8.79 17.51
C ASN A 289 -26.74 -8.73 15.98
N PHE A 290 -26.02 -9.59 15.25
CA PHE A 290 -26.07 -9.64 13.78
C PHE A 290 -27.08 -10.67 13.22
N SER A 291 -28.10 -11.04 13.99
CA SER A 291 -29.12 -12.02 13.60
C SER A 291 -30.07 -11.52 12.52
N ALA A 292 -30.25 -10.20 12.38
CA ALA A 292 -31.14 -9.59 11.41
C ALA A 292 -30.57 -9.53 9.98
N PHE A 293 -29.33 -9.95 9.76
CA PHE A 293 -28.61 -9.72 8.50
C PHE A 293 -28.35 -11.02 7.73
N ASP A 294 -28.52 -10.98 6.40
CA ASP A 294 -28.34 -12.12 5.48
C ASP A 294 -27.11 -12.02 4.58
N GLN A 295 -26.52 -10.84 4.44
CA GLN A 295 -25.27 -10.60 3.69
C GLN A 295 -24.30 -9.79 4.54
N PHE A 296 -23.01 -10.10 4.42
CA PHE A 296 -21.91 -9.47 5.13
C PHE A 296 -20.80 -9.19 4.13
N ILE A 297 -20.37 -7.94 4.08
CA ILE A 297 -19.46 -7.45 3.06
C ILE A 297 -18.39 -6.63 3.77
N GLY A 298 -17.18 -7.16 3.84
CA GLY A 298 -16.03 -6.31 4.09
C GLY A 298 -15.86 -5.41 2.88
N ILE A 299 -15.68 -4.11 3.11
CA ILE A 299 -15.57 -3.13 2.03
C ILE A 299 -14.30 -2.26 2.16
N GLY A 300 -13.45 -2.53 3.16
CA GLY A 300 -12.32 -1.66 3.48
C GLY A 300 -12.79 -0.37 4.16
N ASP A 301 -12.01 0.70 4.08
CA ASP A 301 -12.32 2.01 4.68
C ASP A 301 -13.38 2.78 3.85
N PHE A 302 -14.63 2.38 3.98
CA PHE A 302 -15.75 2.98 3.25
C PHE A 302 -16.16 4.35 3.81
N SER A 303 -15.80 4.62 5.05
CA SER A 303 -16.08 5.86 5.77
C SER A 303 -14.99 6.93 5.66
N GLY A 304 -13.80 6.57 5.21
CA GLY A 304 -12.65 7.47 5.04
C GLY A 304 -11.95 7.81 6.36
N ASP A 305 -12.12 7.00 7.41
CA ASP A 305 -11.55 7.23 8.74
C ASP A 305 -10.25 6.44 9.01
N GLY A 306 -9.77 5.72 7.99
CA GLY A 306 -8.56 4.91 8.02
C GLY A 306 -8.76 3.51 8.57
N LYS A 307 -10.00 3.06 8.82
CA LYS A 307 -10.28 1.75 9.42
C LYS A 307 -11.20 0.92 8.55
N ALA A 308 -11.05 -0.40 8.57
CA ALA A 308 -11.91 -1.27 7.78
C ALA A 308 -13.34 -1.32 8.34
N ASP A 309 -14.30 -1.07 7.46
CA ASP A 309 -15.73 -1.07 7.75
C ASP A 309 -16.42 -2.36 7.30
N LEU A 310 -17.62 -2.56 7.82
CA LEU A 310 -18.50 -3.67 7.47
C LEU A 310 -19.85 -3.15 6.94
N LEU A 311 -20.19 -3.55 5.71
CA LEU A 311 -21.54 -3.43 5.19
C LEU A 311 -22.31 -4.73 5.44
N VAL A 312 -23.57 -4.60 5.87
CA VAL A 312 -24.48 -5.72 6.04
C VAL A 312 -25.83 -5.44 5.39
N ARG A 313 -26.51 -6.48 4.91
CA ARG A 313 -27.87 -6.37 4.39
C ARG A 313 -28.88 -6.95 5.36
N ASN A 314 -29.89 -6.15 5.70
CA ASN A 314 -31.00 -6.61 6.53
C ASN A 314 -31.83 -7.67 5.78
N ALA A 315 -32.07 -8.81 6.42
CA ALA A 315 -32.76 -9.95 5.82
C ALA A 315 -34.23 -9.65 5.50
N THR A 316 -34.87 -8.73 6.23
CA THR A 316 -36.30 -8.39 6.06
C THR A 316 -36.48 -7.21 5.11
N THR A 317 -35.85 -6.07 5.42
CA THR A 317 -36.05 -4.83 4.64
C THR A 317 -35.23 -4.81 3.35
N LYS A 318 -34.19 -5.66 3.27
CA LYS A 318 -33.20 -5.66 2.19
C LYS A 318 -32.45 -4.32 2.05
N ASN A 319 -32.42 -3.52 3.10
CA ASN A 319 -31.61 -2.30 3.17
C ASN A 319 -30.17 -2.63 3.58
N LEU A 320 -29.23 -1.78 3.14
CA LEU A 320 -27.83 -1.86 3.55
C LEU A 320 -27.59 -1.00 4.78
N HIS A 321 -26.82 -1.54 5.72
CA HIS A 321 -26.36 -0.85 6.91
C HIS A 321 -24.83 -0.89 6.98
N LEU A 322 -24.24 0.24 7.38
CA LEU A 322 -22.83 0.41 7.65
C LEU A 322 -22.55 0.30 9.14
N TYR A 323 -21.61 -0.58 9.47
CA TYR A 323 -20.96 -0.64 10.76
C TYR A 323 -19.55 -0.11 10.57
N ARG A 324 -19.29 1.09 11.11
CA ARG A 324 -17.95 1.68 11.08
C ARG A 324 -17.02 0.90 12.01
N GLY A 325 -15.84 0.57 11.51
CA GLY A 325 -14.82 -0.14 12.30
C GLY A 325 -14.14 0.81 13.27
N ASP A 326 -13.74 0.32 14.44
CA ASP A 326 -12.91 1.08 15.38
C ASP A 326 -11.50 0.48 15.57
N GLY A 327 -11.18 -0.63 14.90
CA GLY A 327 -9.94 -1.41 15.05
C GLY A 327 -9.96 -2.42 16.20
N SER A 328 -10.95 -2.34 17.09
CA SER A 328 -11.16 -3.30 18.19
C SER A 328 -12.41 -4.16 18.00
N GLY A 329 -13.28 -3.77 17.06
CA GLY A 329 -14.44 -4.53 16.64
C GLY A 329 -15.54 -3.62 16.10
N PHE A 330 -16.78 -4.07 16.27
CA PHE A 330 -17.97 -3.29 15.95
C PHE A 330 -18.80 -3.13 17.22
N ALA A 331 -18.82 -1.91 17.75
CA ALA A 331 -19.62 -1.57 18.92
C ALA A 331 -21.08 -2.01 18.74
N SER A 332 -21.69 -2.49 19.83
CA SER A 332 -23.10 -2.89 19.82
C SER A 332 -24.00 -1.70 19.51
N GLY A 333 -24.82 -1.81 18.46
CA GLY A 333 -25.75 -0.77 18.03
C GLY A 333 -26.46 -1.13 16.72
N THR A 334 -27.30 -0.23 16.23
CA THR A 334 -27.88 -0.32 14.88
C THR A 334 -26.91 0.32 13.90
N GLY A 335 -26.32 -0.45 12.99
CA GLY A 335 -25.54 0.11 11.89
C GLY A 335 -26.34 1.19 11.15
N GLU A 336 -25.64 2.21 10.67
CA GLU A 336 -26.26 3.33 9.95
C GLU A 336 -26.88 2.80 8.65
N GLN A 337 -28.14 3.11 8.37
CA GLN A 337 -28.73 2.71 7.09
C GLN A 337 -28.16 3.59 5.97
N VAL A 338 -27.44 2.98 5.04
CA VAL A 338 -26.71 3.68 3.97
C VAL A 338 -27.26 3.39 2.58
N GLY A 339 -28.21 2.45 2.46
CA GLY A 339 -28.80 2.08 1.19
C GLY A 339 -30.18 1.44 1.31
N THR A 340 -31.02 1.67 0.31
CA THR A 340 -32.37 1.07 0.19
C THR A 340 -32.52 0.37 -1.16
N ASN A 341 -33.55 -0.47 -1.30
CA ASN A 341 -33.91 -1.14 -2.57
C ASN A 341 -32.89 -2.19 -3.09
N PHE A 342 -32.18 -2.89 -2.19
CA PHE A 342 -31.25 -3.97 -2.59
C PHE A 342 -31.91 -5.37 -2.64
N SER A 343 -33.24 -5.44 -2.78
CA SER A 343 -34.00 -6.69 -2.85
C SER A 343 -33.77 -7.48 -4.15
N ALA A 344 -33.40 -6.79 -5.23
CA ALA A 344 -33.16 -7.40 -6.53
C ALA A 344 -31.80 -8.11 -6.65
N PHE A 345 -30.93 -8.04 -5.64
CA PHE A 345 -29.55 -8.54 -5.73
C PHE A 345 -29.31 -9.79 -4.87
N ASP A 346 -28.52 -10.74 -5.39
CA ASP A 346 -28.22 -12.02 -4.74
C ASP A 346 -26.75 -12.20 -4.31
N GLN A 347 -25.86 -11.32 -4.76
CA GLN A 347 -24.44 -11.27 -4.36
C GLN A 347 -24.02 -9.83 -4.14
N PHE A 348 -23.12 -9.62 -3.18
CA PHE A 348 -22.57 -8.32 -2.79
C PHE A 348 -21.07 -8.49 -2.55
N ILE A 349 -20.27 -7.62 -3.15
CA ILE A 349 -18.82 -7.75 -3.19
C ILE A 349 -18.20 -6.38 -2.94
N GLY A 350 -17.49 -6.25 -1.82
CA GLY A 350 -16.59 -5.12 -1.59
C GLY A 350 -15.31 -5.38 -2.37
N VAL A 351 -15.00 -4.48 -3.30
CA VAL A 351 -13.89 -4.65 -4.25
C VAL A 351 -12.74 -3.69 -4.01
N GLY A 352 -12.87 -2.77 -3.05
CA GLY A 352 -11.97 -1.63 -2.93
C GLY A 352 -12.31 -0.57 -3.98
N ASP A 353 -11.33 0.24 -4.39
CA ASP A 353 -11.52 1.30 -5.39
C ASP A 353 -11.56 0.73 -6.81
N PHE A 354 -12.76 0.34 -7.24
CA PHE A 354 -12.99 -0.22 -8.58
C PHE A 354 -13.13 0.87 -9.63
N SER A 355 -13.61 2.05 -9.25
CA SER A 355 -13.79 3.19 -10.14
C SER A 355 -12.53 4.02 -10.38
N GLY A 356 -11.48 3.83 -9.57
CA GLY A 356 -10.23 4.58 -9.62
C GLY A 356 -10.33 5.99 -9.04
N ASP A 357 -11.35 6.25 -8.20
CA ASP A 357 -11.63 7.57 -7.63
C ASP A 357 -11.09 7.76 -6.20
N GLY A 358 -10.33 6.77 -5.73
CA GLY A 358 -9.69 6.70 -4.42
C GLY A 358 -10.61 6.23 -3.30
N LYS A 359 -11.83 5.77 -3.58
CA LYS A 359 -12.82 5.40 -2.55
C LYS A 359 -13.34 3.98 -2.75
N PRO A 360 -13.63 3.23 -1.68
CA PRO A 360 -14.12 1.87 -1.85
C PRO A 360 -15.52 1.80 -2.45
N ASP A 361 -15.68 0.86 -3.37
CA ASP A 361 -16.91 0.63 -4.12
C ASP A 361 -17.56 -0.72 -3.79
N LEU A 362 -18.84 -0.84 -4.13
CA LEU A 362 -19.63 -2.06 -3.98
C LEU A 362 -20.07 -2.58 -5.35
N ILE A 363 -19.75 -3.83 -5.67
CA ILE A 363 -20.37 -4.55 -6.78
C ILE A 363 -21.51 -5.42 -6.25
N VAL A 364 -22.63 -5.42 -6.96
CA VAL A 364 -23.76 -6.32 -6.68
C VAL A 364 -24.18 -7.09 -7.92
N ARG A 365 -24.69 -8.31 -7.75
CA ARG A 365 -25.26 -9.10 -8.85
C ARG A 365 -26.77 -9.12 -8.79
N ASN A 366 -27.41 -8.75 -9.90
CA ASN A 366 -28.86 -8.84 -10.03
C ASN A 366 -29.31 -10.31 -10.06
N ALA A 367 -30.26 -10.67 -9.22
CA ALA A 367 -30.73 -12.04 -9.05
C ALA A 367 -31.45 -12.58 -10.29
N SER A 368 -32.12 -11.73 -11.07
CA SER A 368 -32.88 -12.13 -12.26
C SER A 368 -32.00 -12.15 -13.50
N THR A 369 -31.31 -11.04 -13.80
CA THR A 369 -30.54 -10.91 -15.04
C THR A 369 -29.14 -11.51 -14.94
N LYS A 370 -28.63 -11.70 -13.72
CA LYS A 370 -27.24 -12.08 -13.43
C LYS A 370 -26.21 -11.06 -13.94
N ASN A 371 -26.62 -9.82 -14.16
CA ASN A 371 -25.72 -8.71 -14.48
C ASN A 371 -25.08 -8.14 -13.20
N LEU A 372 -23.88 -7.61 -13.35
CA LEU A 372 -23.16 -6.90 -12.29
C LEU A 372 -23.44 -5.40 -12.37
N HIS A 373 -23.64 -4.80 -11.20
CA HIS A 373 -23.81 -3.36 -11.05
C HIS A 373 -22.81 -2.81 -10.03
N LEU A 374 -22.20 -1.68 -10.36
CA LEU A 374 -21.29 -0.91 -9.51
C LEU A 374 -22.05 0.20 -8.80
N TYR A 375 -21.93 0.24 -7.48
CA TYR A 375 -22.34 1.35 -6.63
C TYR A 375 -21.07 2.05 -6.15
N ARG A 376 -20.82 3.25 -6.70
CA ARG A 376 -19.64 4.04 -6.33
C ARG A 376 -19.75 4.57 -4.91
N GLY A 377 -18.72 4.36 -4.10
CA GLY A 377 -18.62 4.91 -2.76
C GLY A 377 -18.37 6.40 -2.77
N ASN A 378 -18.87 7.11 -1.75
CA ASN A 378 -18.58 8.53 -1.56
C ASN A 378 -17.41 8.78 -0.60
N GLY A 379 -16.81 7.72 -0.02
CA GLY A 379 -15.72 7.78 0.96
C GLY A 379 -16.09 8.50 2.26
N SER A 380 -17.38 8.54 2.59
CA SER A 380 -17.91 9.06 3.85
C SER A 380 -18.98 8.12 4.42
N GLY A 381 -18.95 6.85 4.00
CA GLY A 381 -19.85 5.81 4.46
C GLY A 381 -21.16 5.72 3.69
N GLY A 382 -21.21 6.18 2.44
CA GLY A 382 -22.39 6.09 1.58
C GLY A 382 -22.05 5.96 0.10
N PHE A 383 -23.07 6.06 -0.74
CA PHE A 383 -22.92 5.98 -2.19
C PHE A 383 -23.06 7.34 -2.86
N VAL A 384 -22.37 7.55 -3.98
CA VAL A 384 -22.51 8.76 -4.80
C VAL A 384 -23.92 8.89 -5.38
N SER A 385 -24.55 7.75 -5.70
CA SER A 385 -25.92 7.67 -6.22
C SER A 385 -26.67 6.50 -5.59
N GLY A 386 -27.99 6.61 -5.53
CA GLY A 386 -28.88 5.53 -5.11
C GLY A 386 -29.08 4.42 -6.16
N THR A 387 -28.53 4.58 -7.37
CA THR A 387 -28.66 3.60 -8.47
C THR A 387 -27.28 3.10 -8.90
N GLY A 388 -27.13 1.78 -9.04
CA GLY A 388 -25.91 1.16 -9.53
C GLY A 388 -25.80 1.19 -11.06
N GLU A 389 -24.59 1.43 -11.56
CA GLU A 389 -24.25 1.39 -12.98
C GLU A 389 -23.99 -0.04 -13.42
N GLN A 390 -24.55 -0.50 -14.54
CA GLN A 390 -24.29 -1.85 -15.02
C GLN A 390 -22.86 -1.93 -15.60
N ILE A 391 -22.03 -2.80 -15.02
CA ILE A 391 -20.61 -2.96 -15.41
C ILE A 391 -20.30 -4.30 -16.08
N GLY A 392 -21.27 -5.23 -16.10
CA GLY A 392 -21.05 -6.55 -16.70
C GLY A 392 -22.32 -7.35 -16.92
N THR A 393 -22.29 -8.18 -17.95
CA THR A 393 -23.37 -9.12 -18.31
C THR A 393 -22.86 -10.56 -18.33
N ASN A 394 -23.76 -11.54 -18.34
CA ASN A 394 -23.44 -12.97 -18.49
C ASN A 394 -22.72 -13.64 -17.29
N PHE A 395 -22.96 -13.18 -16.05
CA PHE A 395 -22.39 -13.82 -14.85
C PHE A 395 -23.27 -14.95 -14.27
N SER A 396 -24.11 -15.58 -15.10
CA SER A 396 -25.00 -16.68 -14.70
C SER A 396 -24.25 -18.00 -14.44
N ALA A 397 -23.06 -18.16 -15.03
CA ALA A 397 -22.23 -19.35 -14.87
C ALA A 397 -21.44 -19.40 -13.55
N PHE A 398 -21.53 -18.37 -12.70
CA PHE A 398 -20.68 -18.24 -11.50
C PHE A 398 -21.48 -18.35 -10.19
N ASP A 399 -20.95 -19.08 -9.22
CA ASP A 399 -21.60 -19.35 -7.92
C ASP A 399 -20.95 -18.62 -6.73
N MET A 400 -19.73 -18.08 -6.89
CA MET A 400 -19.04 -17.27 -5.89
C MET A 400 -18.31 -16.10 -6.56
N PHE A 401 -18.19 -15.01 -5.80
CA PHE A 401 -17.55 -13.77 -6.21
C PHE A 401 -16.69 -13.27 -5.06
N ILE A 402 -15.46 -12.88 -5.35
CA ILE A 402 -14.47 -12.42 -4.40
C ILE A 402 -13.89 -11.10 -4.92
N GLY A 403 -13.98 -10.05 -4.11
CA GLY A 403 -13.33 -8.79 -4.41
C GLY A 403 -11.87 -8.89 -4.05
N ALA A 404 -11.00 -8.94 -5.06
CA ALA A 404 -9.59 -9.27 -4.87
C ALA A 404 -8.70 -8.04 -4.66
N GLY A 405 -9.28 -6.83 -4.69
CA GLY A 405 -8.50 -5.62 -4.86
C GLY A 405 -7.74 -5.67 -6.18
N ASP A 406 -6.59 -5.02 -6.25
CA ASP A 406 -5.74 -5.03 -7.44
C ASP A 406 -4.88 -6.31 -7.52
N PHE A 407 -5.52 -7.41 -7.89
CA PHE A 407 -4.88 -8.72 -7.98
C PHE A 407 -3.83 -8.77 -9.10
N SER A 408 -4.10 -8.10 -10.22
CA SER A 408 -3.21 -8.08 -11.38
C SER A 408 -2.10 -7.04 -11.30
N ASN A 409 -2.08 -6.23 -10.23
CA ASN A 409 -1.08 -5.20 -9.95
C ASN A 409 -0.98 -4.13 -11.05
N ASP A 410 -2.11 -3.82 -11.69
CA ASP A 410 -2.22 -2.83 -12.77
C ASP A 410 -2.74 -1.46 -12.27
N GLY A 411 -2.97 -1.35 -10.97
CA GLY A 411 -3.46 -0.16 -10.31
C GLY A 411 -4.97 -0.15 -10.10
N LYS A 412 -5.73 -1.14 -10.59
CA LYS A 412 -7.20 -1.15 -10.56
C LYS A 412 -7.74 -2.38 -9.85
N ALA A 413 -8.89 -2.25 -9.20
CA ALA A 413 -9.48 -3.39 -8.52
C ALA A 413 -10.05 -4.43 -9.51
N ASP A 414 -9.83 -5.69 -9.19
CA ASP A 414 -10.22 -6.86 -9.95
C ASP A 414 -11.30 -7.68 -9.23
N LEU A 415 -11.96 -8.55 -9.99
CA LEU A 415 -12.97 -9.47 -9.50
C LEU A 415 -12.57 -10.91 -9.79
N ILE A 416 -12.50 -11.74 -8.75
CA ILE A 416 -12.37 -13.18 -8.89
C ILE A 416 -13.76 -13.81 -8.81
N VAL A 417 -14.06 -14.73 -9.72
CA VAL A 417 -15.32 -15.49 -9.73
C VAL A 417 -15.05 -16.97 -9.80
N ARG A 418 -15.94 -17.78 -9.22
CA ARG A 418 -15.88 -19.24 -9.33
C ARG A 418 -16.95 -19.76 -10.26
N ASN A 419 -16.55 -20.54 -11.25
CA ASN A 419 -17.47 -21.20 -12.17
C ASN A 419 -18.30 -22.27 -11.44
N ALA A 420 -19.62 -22.21 -11.57
CA ALA A 420 -20.54 -23.10 -10.88
C ALA A 420 -20.42 -24.57 -11.32
N SER A 421 -20.02 -24.82 -12.57
CA SER A 421 -19.89 -26.18 -13.12
C SER A 421 -18.49 -26.75 -12.89
N THR A 422 -17.45 -26.04 -13.30
CA THR A 422 -16.07 -26.55 -13.24
C THR A 422 -15.42 -26.35 -11.87
N LYS A 423 -15.96 -25.43 -11.06
CA LYS A 423 -15.37 -24.96 -9.80
C LYS A 423 -13.98 -24.35 -9.98
N ASN A 424 -13.64 -23.89 -11.18
CA ASN A 424 -12.42 -23.14 -11.44
C ASN A 424 -12.60 -21.65 -11.09
N LEU A 425 -11.52 -21.00 -10.70
CA LEU A 425 -11.48 -19.56 -10.45
C LEU A 425 -11.09 -18.82 -11.73
N HIS A 426 -11.76 -17.69 -11.97
CA HIS A 426 -11.49 -16.79 -13.08
C HIS A 426 -11.30 -15.37 -12.58
N LEU A 427 -10.28 -14.68 -13.09
CA LEU A 427 -10.01 -13.27 -12.87
C LEU A 427 -10.65 -12.42 -13.97
N TYR A 428 -11.46 -11.46 -13.56
CA TYR A 428 -11.92 -10.37 -14.40
C TYR A 428 -11.15 -9.11 -14.00
N ARG A 429 -10.23 -8.68 -14.88
CA ARG A 429 -9.44 -7.47 -14.65
C ARG A 429 -10.30 -6.23 -14.78
N GLY A 430 -10.29 -5.37 -13.76
CA GLY A 430 -11.01 -4.11 -13.78
C GLY A 430 -10.37 -3.10 -14.71
N ASP A 431 -11.15 -2.16 -15.23
CA ASP A 431 -10.61 -1.05 -16.03
C ASP A 431 -10.94 0.35 -15.49
N GLY A 432 -11.63 0.45 -14.34
CA GLY A 432 -12.13 1.70 -13.76
C GLY A 432 -13.61 1.99 -14.09
N SER A 433 -14.16 1.32 -15.09
CA SER A 433 -15.54 1.51 -15.57
C SER A 433 -16.31 0.21 -15.77
N GLY A 434 -15.59 -0.90 -15.80
CA GLY A 434 -16.08 -2.25 -15.99
C GLY A 434 -14.88 -3.20 -16.02
N PHE A 435 -14.82 -4.08 -17.02
CA PHE A 435 -13.76 -5.06 -17.14
C PHE A 435 -13.01 -4.89 -18.45
N ALA A 436 -11.68 -5.04 -18.39
CA ALA A 436 -10.80 -4.92 -19.56
C ALA A 436 -11.14 -5.94 -20.68
N SER A 437 -11.81 -7.04 -20.34
CA SER A 437 -12.34 -8.03 -21.27
C SER A 437 -13.69 -8.57 -20.80
N GLY A 438 -14.54 -8.97 -21.75
CA GLY A 438 -15.80 -9.67 -21.48
C GLY A 438 -15.63 -11.11 -21.01
N THR A 439 -14.40 -11.64 -20.97
CA THR A 439 -14.09 -13.01 -20.52
C THR A 439 -13.03 -12.99 -19.43
N GLY A 440 -13.27 -13.70 -18.34
CA GLY A 440 -12.30 -13.86 -17.26
C GLY A 440 -11.21 -14.89 -17.57
N GLU A 441 -9.98 -14.57 -17.21
CA GLU A 441 -8.81 -15.46 -17.30
C GLU A 441 -8.90 -16.54 -16.22
N GLN A 442 -8.70 -17.80 -16.56
CA GLN A 442 -8.69 -18.85 -15.53
C GLN A 442 -7.42 -18.77 -14.69
N ILE A 443 -7.58 -18.50 -13.40
CA ILE A 443 -6.46 -18.32 -12.46
C ILE A 443 -6.35 -19.45 -11.43
N GLY A 444 -7.27 -20.42 -11.41
CA GLY A 444 -7.22 -21.51 -10.44
C GLY A 444 -8.10 -22.69 -10.82
N THR A 445 -7.68 -23.89 -10.42
CA THR A 445 -8.41 -25.15 -10.63
C THR A 445 -8.61 -25.89 -9.32
N ASN A 446 -9.52 -26.87 -9.29
CA ASN A 446 -9.77 -27.76 -8.14
C ASN A 446 -10.37 -27.10 -6.88
N PHE A 447 -11.14 -26.02 -7.02
CA PHE A 447 -11.83 -25.40 -5.88
C PHE A 447 -13.19 -26.06 -5.55
N SER A 448 -13.43 -27.30 -6.00
CA SER A 448 -14.68 -28.03 -5.76
C SER A 448 -14.88 -28.46 -4.31
N ALA A 449 -13.78 -28.62 -3.57
CA ALA A 449 -13.81 -29.02 -2.17
C ALA A 449 -14.21 -27.89 -1.21
N PHE A 450 -14.39 -26.65 -1.68
CA PHE A 450 -14.56 -25.49 -0.80
C PHE A 450 -15.98 -24.92 -0.86
N ASP A 451 -16.58 -24.67 0.31
CA ASP A 451 -17.93 -24.11 0.43
C ASP A 451 -17.95 -22.59 0.72
N ARG A 452 -16.78 -22.02 1.01
CA ARG A 452 -16.53 -20.59 1.18
C ARG A 452 -15.14 -20.26 0.62
N ILE A 453 -15.04 -19.14 -0.08
CA ILE A 453 -13.79 -18.55 -0.54
C ILE A 453 -13.91 -17.06 -0.29
N VAL A 454 -12.95 -16.47 0.40
CA VAL A 454 -12.84 -15.03 0.64
C VAL A 454 -11.44 -14.56 0.32
#